data_AF-A0A2K8X6U7-F1
#
_entry.id   AF-A0A2K8X6U7-F1
#
_cell.length_a   1.000
_cell.length_b   1.000
_cell.length_c   1.000
_cell.angle_alpha   90.00
_cell.angle_beta   90.00
_cell.angle_gamma   90.00
#
_symmetry.space_group_name_H-M   'P 1'
#
loop_
_entity.id
_entity.type
_entity.pdbx_description
1 polymer ?
#
loop_
_entity_poly.entity_id
_entity_poly.type
_entity_poly.pdbx_seq_one_letter_code
_entity_poly.pdbx_strand_id
1 'polypeptide(L)'
;MRNSLCVLSCTFLLSACSSPLDKYQLPEITTSQILVTELYNSHKLITDNDKSSKKTSFKIQFHGQSIVKGIKEKRIKETLEGAFTATNFEIINTARSGLQVPQLLPLMAEDIYPQHADLLFFHAYGGTETGELEQFFKNLKTHFTGDVIIFNHHLSYPEDKKHNKKLTDLEDKTSIEMEKLALKYAFGFIDLRGEWHKFLDLNKEVAPQDLLRDGIHPNDDGKLLLEHILMTHFTAAIQTSEE
;
A
#
# COMPACT_ATOMS: atom_id res chain seq x y z
N MET A 1 42.07 8.63 50.69
CA MET A 1 41.91 9.02 49.27
C MET A 1 40.95 8.05 48.60
N ARG A 2 39.70 8.44 48.39
CA ARG A 2 38.70 7.68 47.61
C ARG A 2 37.95 8.71 46.77
N ASN A 3 38.31 8.79 45.50
CA ASN A 3 37.61 9.62 44.52
C ASN A 3 36.35 8.86 44.10
N SER A 4 35.17 9.38 44.47
CA SER A 4 33.91 8.94 43.87
C SER A 4 33.72 9.69 42.55
N LEU A 5 33.80 8.93 41.46
CA LEU A 5 33.43 9.37 40.12
C LEU A 5 31.89 9.47 40.07
N CYS A 6 31.36 10.68 39.92
CA CYS A 6 29.94 10.91 39.69
C CYS A 6 29.69 10.76 38.18
N VAL A 7 29.14 9.62 37.76
CA VAL A 7 28.72 9.41 36.37
C VAL A 7 27.34 10.05 36.21
N LEU A 8 27.30 11.23 35.58
CA LEU A 8 26.07 11.85 35.14
C LEU A 8 25.50 11.01 33.98
N SER A 9 24.48 10.20 34.28
CA SER A 9 23.69 9.53 33.25
C SER A 9 22.75 10.55 32.61
N CYS A 10 23.17 11.15 31.49
CA CYS A 10 22.28 11.90 30.62
C CYS A 10 21.31 10.91 29.96
N THR A 11 20.14 10.72 30.55
CA THR A 11 19.03 10.02 29.90
C THR A 11 18.45 10.96 28.85
N PHE A 12 18.86 10.77 27.59
CA PHE A 12 18.13 11.34 26.47
C PHE A 12 16.75 10.67 26.43
N LEU A 13 15.73 11.36 26.93
CA LEU A 13 14.34 11.04 26.64
C LEU A 13 14.11 11.34 25.17
N LEU A 14 14.33 10.34 24.31
CA LEU A 14 13.75 10.33 22.98
C LEU A 14 12.25 10.30 23.18
N SER A 15 11.59 11.45 23.02
CA SER A 15 10.14 11.50 22.85
C SER A 15 9.83 10.77 21.56
N ALA A 16 9.55 9.47 21.66
CA ALA A 16 8.94 8.73 20.57
C ALA A 16 7.61 9.45 20.27
N CYS A 17 7.53 10.14 19.14
CA CYS A 17 6.25 10.63 18.65
C CYS A 17 5.39 9.39 18.42
N SER A 18 4.42 9.15 19.30
CA SER A 18 3.48 8.05 19.14
C SER A 18 2.69 8.28 17.86
N SER A 19 2.67 7.29 16.98
CA SER A 19 1.77 7.30 15.83
C SER A 19 0.32 7.30 16.32
N PRO A 20 -0.60 7.99 15.64
CA PRO A 20 -2.03 7.88 15.95
C PRO A 20 -2.56 6.44 15.91
N LEU A 21 -1.87 5.53 15.21
CA LEU A 21 -2.19 4.10 15.20
C LEU A 21 -1.73 3.34 16.45
N ASP A 22 -0.84 3.88 17.28
CA ASP A 22 -0.29 3.19 18.46
C ASP A 22 -1.36 2.90 19.53
N LYS A 23 -2.52 3.56 19.41
CA LYS A 23 -3.71 3.31 20.26
C LYS A 23 -4.47 2.03 19.88
N TYR A 24 -4.16 1.42 18.73
CA TYR A 24 -4.84 0.24 18.20
C TYR A 24 -3.93 -1.00 18.20
N GLN A 25 -4.55 -2.17 18.27
CA GLN A 25 -3.89 -3.43 17.98
C GLN A 25 -3.82 -3.63 16.45
N LEU A 26 -2.61 -3.54 15.89
CA LEU A 26 -2.40 -3.75 14.45
C LEU A 26 -2.33 -5.25 14.14
N PRO A 27 -2.88 -5.70 12.99
CA PRO A 27 -2.79 -7.09 12.58
C PRO A 27 -1.34 -7.50 12.35
N GLU A 28 -0.98 -8.71 12.76
CA GLU A 28 0.26 -9.33 12.33
C GLU A 28 0.15 -9.63 10.83
N ILE A 29 1.07 -9.05 10.05
CA ILE A 29 1.07 -9.15 8.60
C ILE A 29 1.99 -10.29 8.19
N THR A 30 1.40 -11.33 7.60
CA THR A 30 2.13 -12.38 6.89
C THR A 30 2.20 -12.03 5.41
N THR A 31 3.40 -11.74 4.92
CA THR A 31 3.62 -11.47 3.51
C THR A 31 3.48 -12.76 2.69
N SER A 32 2.80 -12.68 1.54
CA SER A 32 2.63 -13.84 0.67
C SER A 32 3.90 -14.12 -0.13
N GLN A 33 4.20 -15.40 -0.38
CA GLN A 33 5.34 -15.78 -1.23
C GLN A 33 5.22 -15.23 -2.65
N ILE A 34 3.99 -15.11 -3.15
CA ILE A 34 3.71 -14.50 -4.46
C ILE A 34 4.16 -13.04 -4.48
N LEU A 35 3.86 -12.27 -3.42
CA LEU A 35 4.32 -10.89 -3.34
C LEU A 35 5.84 -10.80 -3.33
N VAL A 36 6.53 -11.68 -2.60
CA VAL A 36 8.01 -11.75 -2.63
C VAL A 36 8.52 -12.01 -4.04
N THR A 37 8.02 -13.07 -4.69
CA THR A 37 8.47 -13.49 -6.01
C THR A 37 8.23 -12.44 -7.10
N GLU A 38 7.06 -11.78 -7.10
CA GLU A 38 6.73 -10.80 -8.13
C GLU A 38 7.38 -9.43 -7.89
N LEU A 39 8.08 -9.23 -6.77
CA LEU A 39 8.85 -8.03 -6.45
C LEU A 39 10.37 -8.21 -6.60
N TYR A 40 10.79 -9.16 -7.43
CA TYR A 40 12.20 -9.50 -7.65
C TYR A 40 13.06 -8.28 -8.02
N ASN A 41 12.61 -7.41 -8.93
CA ASN A 41 13.41 -6.27 -9.37
C ASN A 41 13.53 -5.23 -8.26
N SER A 42 12.44 -4.98 -7.54
CA SER A 42 12.39 -4.08 -6.38
C SER A 42 13.33 -4.56 -5.29
N HIS A 43 13.28 -5.86 -4.94
CA HIS A 43 14.18 -6.48 -3.98
C HIS A 43 15.64 -6.28 -4.41
N LYS A 44 15.97 -6.62 -5.66
CA LYS A 44 17.33 -6.48 -6.19
C LYS A 44 17.83 -5.03 -6.12
N LEU A 45 17.05 -4.06 -6.60
CA LEU A 45 17.46 -2.66 -6.61
C LEU A 45 17.67 -2.09 -5.20
N ILE A 46 16.76 -2.40 -4.27
CA ILE A 46 16.84 -1.90 -2.89
C ILE A 46 17.99 -2.59 -2.13
N THR A 47 18.16 -3.90 -2.26
CA THR A 47 19.22 -4.63 -1.54
C THR A 47 20.62 -4.39 -2.12
N ASP A 48 20.74 -4.17 -3.44
CA ASP A 48 22.01 -3.77 -4.06
C ASP A 48 22.45 -2.37 -3.57
N ASN A 49 21.49 -1.48 -3.30
CA ASN A 49 21.79 -0.17 -2.69
C ASN A 49 22.36 -0.30 -1.29
N ASP A 50 21.77 -1.16 -0.45
CA ASP A 50 22.26 -1.40 0.91
C ASP A 50 23.69 -1.97 0.94
N LYS A 51 24.10 -2.67 -0.12
CA LYS A 51 25.45 -3.23 -0.27
C LYS A 51 26.46 -2.26 -0.88
N SER A 52 26.02 -1.17 -1.50
CA SER A 52 26.89 -0.21 -2.18
C SER A 52 26.99 1.11 -1.43
N SER A 53 28.13 1.79 -1.49
CA SER A 53 28.27 3.15 -0.95
C SER A 53 27.55 4.22 -1.78
N LYS A 54 26.87 3.82 -2.86
CA LYS A 54 26.20 4.71 -3.81
C LYS A 54 24.69 4.67 -3.55
N LYS A 55 24.17 5.75 -2.95
CA LYS A 55 22.72 5.95 -2.82
C LYS A 55 22.11 6.09 -4.21
N THR A 56 21.27 5.14 -4.62
CA THR A 56 20.44 5.31 -5.83
C THR A 56 18.99 5.63 -5.41
N SER A 57 18.27 6.26 -6.34
CA SER A 57 16.86 6.58 -6.15
C SER A 57 15.99 5.40 -6.54
N PHE A 58 14.99 5.08 -5.73
CA PHE A 58 13.93 4.12 -6.08
C PHE A 58 12.60 4.87 -6.19
N LYS A 59 11.97 4.84 -7.36
CA LYS A 59 10.75 5.59 -7.66
C LYS A 59 9.52 4.70 -7.55
N ILE A 60 8.61 5.10 -6.65
CA ILE A 60 7.32 4.43 -6.44
C ILE A 60 6.20 5.33 -6.96
N GLN A 61 5.37 4.76 -7.82
CA GLN A 61 4.15 5.38 -8.29
C GLN A 61 2.92 4.76 -7.63
N PHE A 62 2.05 5.62 -7.11
CA PHE A 62 0.67 5.27 -6.74
C PHE A 62 -0.26 5.75 -7.85
N HIS A 63 -1.08 4.84 -8.41
CA HIS A 63 -2.06 5.19 -9.43
C HIS A 63 -3.41 4.52 -9.17
N GLY A 64 -4.48 5.17 -9.62
CA GLY A 64 -5.85 4.75 -9.38
C GLY A 64 -6.79 5.93 -9.24
N GLN A 65 -7.62 5.89 -8.20
CA GLN A 65 -8.76 6.80 -8.01
C GLN A 65 -8.73 7.47 -6.62
N SER A 66 -9.86 7.97 -6.12
CA SER A 66 -9.92 8.82 -4.92
C SER A 66 -9.30 8.20 -3.67
N ILE A 67 -9.39 6.87 -3.49
CA ILE A 67 -8.76 6.15 -2.38
C ILE A 67 -7.23 6.30 -2.45
N VAL A 68 -6.66 5.97 -3.61
CA VAL A 68 -5.21 6.07 -3.88
C VAL A 68 -4.73 7.51 -3.80
N LYS A 69 -5.51 8.47 -4.32
CA LYS A 69 -5.21 9.91 -4.22
C LYS A 69 -5.14 10.40 -2.76
N GLY A 70 -5.77 9.69 -1.83
CA GLY A 70 -5.74 9.98 -0.40
C GLY A 70 -4.40 9.67 0.27
N ILE A 71 -3.59 8.76 -0.31
CA ILE A 71 -2.29 8.33 0.22
C ILE A 71 -1.34 9.51 0.30
N LYS A 72 -0.65 9.65 1.44
CA LYS A 72 0.29 10.73 1.69
C LYS A 72 1.71 10.31 1.37
N GLU A 73 2.24 10.85 0.28
CA GLU A 73 3.58 10.56 -0.24
C GLU A 73 4.66 10.77 0.82
N LYS A 74 4.52 11.83 1.63
CA LYS A 74 5.45 12.13 2.72
C LYS A 74 5.51 10.99 3.76
N ARG A 75 4.37 10.44 4.19
CA ARG A 75 4.32 9.36 5.19
C ARG A 75 4.87 8.06 4.63
N ILE A 76 4.54 7.74 3.38
CA ILE A 76 5.14 6.61 2.67
C ILE A 76 6.66 6.74 2.63
N LYS A 77 7.16 7.90 2.21
CA LYS A 77 8.60 8.17 2.15
C LYS A 77 9.27 8.01 3.52
N GLU A 78 8.71 8.61 4.57
CA GLU A 78 9.24 8.51 5.94
C GLU A 78 9.30 7.05 6.43
N THR A 79 8.25 6.26 6.19
CA THR A 79 8.22 4.82 6.54
C THR A 79 9.32 4.05 5.81
N LEU A 80 9.46 4.26 4.49
CA LEU A 80 10.43 3.53 3.67
C LEU A 80 11.88 3.92 3.96
N GLU A 81 12.16 5.22 4.18
CA GLU A 81 13.50 5.68 4.56
C GLU A 81 13.89 5.23 5.98
N GLY A 82 12.90 5.00 6.86
CA GLY A 82 13.12 4.34 8.15
C GLY A 82 13.47 2.87 8.02
N ALA A 83 12.90 2.16 7.04
CA ALA A 83 13.15 0.74 6.80
C ALA A 83 14.42 0.45 5.95
N PHE A 84 14.73 1.31 4.97
CA PHE A 84 15.81 1.12 4.00
C PHE A 84 16.71 2.35 3.92
N THR A 85 17.64 2.46 4.87
CA THR A 85 18.42 3.71 5.08
C THR A 85 19.41 4.06 3.96
N ALA A 86 19.75 3.13 3.07
CA ALA A 86 20.66 3.38 1.94
C ALA A 86 19.93 3.78 0.64
N THR A 87 18.59 3.68 0.59
CA THR A 87 17.79 3.99 -0.60
C THR A 87 17.11 5.36 -0.45
N ASN A 88 17.19 6.20 -1.50
CA ASN A 88 16.42 7.45 -1.54
C ASN A 88 15.10 7.20 -2.29
N PHE A 89 13.96 7.40 -1.64
CA PHE A 89 12.67 7.15 -2.27
C PHE A 89 12.10 8.40 -2.93
N GLU A 90 11.65 8.26 -4.17
CA GLU A 90 10.80 9.23 -4.86
C GLU A 90 9.38 8.66 -4.92
N ILE A 91 8.44 9.33 -4.25
CA ILE A 91 7.04 8.90 -4.22
C ILE A 91 6.21 9.86 -5.05
N ILE A 92 5.50 9.33 -6.04
CA ILE A 92 4.60 10.10 -6.89
C ILE A 92 3.19 9.49 -6.85
N ASN A 93 2.17 10.33 -6.85
CA ASN A 93 0.77 9.90 -6.86
C ASN A 93 0.06 10.51 -8.07
N THR A 94 -0.28 9.67 -9.05
CA THR A 94 -0.98 10.11 -10.29
C THR A 94 -2.45 9.70 -10.30
N ALA A 95 -3.02 9.37 -9.14
CA ALA A 95 -4.41 8.94 -9.05
C ALA A 95 -5.42 10.06 -9.38
N ARG A 96 -6.50 9.70 -10.08
CA ARG A 96 -7.56 10.61 -10.55
C ARG A 96 -8.90 10.32 -9.87
N SER A 97 -9.40 11.25 -9.07
CA SER A 97 -10.71 11.12 -8.42
C SER A 97 -11.86 11.09 -9.43
N GLY A 98 -12.90 10.31 -9.13
CA GLY A 98 -14.14 10.26 -9.91
C GLY A 98 -14.08 9.41 -11.18
N LEU A 99 -12.94 8.75 -11.46
CA LEU A 99 -12.77 7.84 -12.58
C LEU A 99 -12.70 6.39 -12.09
N GLN A 100 -13.44 5.51 -12.73
CA GLN A 100 -13.30 4.06 -12.56
C GLN A 100 -12.36 3.51 -13.64
N VAL A 101 -12.05 2.22 -13.57
CA VAL A 101 -11.13 1.54 -14.51
C VAL A 101 -11.44 1.83 -15.98
N PRO A 102 -12.70 1.77 -16.48
CA PRO A 102 -12.97 2.06 -17.89
C PRO A 102 -12.55 3.47 -18.33
N GLN A 103 -12.62 4.46 -17.43
CA GLN A 103 -12.18 5.83 -17.72
C GLN A 103 -10.67 6.03 -17.51
N LEU A 104 -10.03 5.23 -16.65
CA LEU A 104 -8.58 5.26 -16.43
C LEU A 104 -7.80 4.54 -17.54
N LEU A 105 -8.38 3.48 -18.11
CA LEU A 105 -7.75 2.65 -19.15
C LEU A 105 -7.17 3.46 -20.34
N PRO A 106 -7.88 4.42 -20.95
CA PRO A 106 -7.31 5.22 -22.04
C PRO A 106 -6.23 6.22 -21.58
N LEU A 107 -6.10 6.48 -20.28
CA LEU A 107 -5.18 7.49 -19.72
C LEU A 107 -3.83 6.91 -19.28
N MET A 108 -3.66 5.58 -19.29
CA MET A 108 -2.44 4.92 -18.81
C MET A 108 -1.15 5.46 -19.48
N ALA A 109 -1.22 5.79 -20.77
CA ALA A 109 -0.08 6.28 -21.52
C ALA A 109 0.39 7.68 -21.10
N GLU A 110 -0.52 8.49 -20.52
CA GLU A 110 -0.21 9.80 -19.96
C GLU A 110 0.16 9.68 -18.47
N ASP A 111 -0.61 8.90 -17.72
CA ASP A 111 -0.55 8.90 -16.27
C ASP A 111 0.53 7.98 -15.68
N ILE A 112 0.87 6.89 -16.36
CA ILE A 112 1.71 5.81 -15.82
C ILE A 112 3.07 5.80 -16.50
N TYR A 113 3.11 5.55 -17.80
CA TYR A 113 4.37 5.23 -18.50
C TYR A 113 5.42 6.35 -18.49
N PRO A 114 5.06 7.65 -18.62
CA PRO A 114 6.05 8.73 -18.61
C PRO A 114 6.79 8.89 -17.28
N GLN A 115 6.28 8.29 -16.21
CA GLN A 115 6.87 8.41 -14.89
C GLN A 115 8.13 7.55 -14.72
N HIS A 116 8.28 6.49 -15.52
CA HIS A 116 9.39 5.55 -15.42
C HIS A 116 9.64 5.09 -13.97
N ALA A 117 8.55 4.72 -13.27
CA ALA A 117 8.64 4.22 -11.89
C ALA A 117 9.22 2.81 -11.86
N ASP A 118 9.98 2.50 -10.80
CA ASP A 118 10.52 1.17 -10.55
C ASP A 118 9.45 0.23 -9.98
N LEU A 119 8.45 0.81 -9.30
CA LEU A 119 7.32 0.11 -8.71
C LEU A 119 6.02 0.89 -8.87
N LEU A 120 4.95 0.20 -9.27
CA LEU A 120 3.59 0.74 -9.34
C LEU A 120 2.68 0.06 -8.30
N PHE A 121 2.10 0.84 -7.38
CA PHE A 121 0.93 0.44 -6.61
C PHE A 121 -0.33 0.88 -7.35
N PHE A 122 -1.21 -0.06 -7.67
CA PHE A 122 -2.45 0.21 -8.39
C PHE A 122 -3.69 -0.28 -7.65
N HIS A 123 -4.71 0.58 -7.61
CA HIS A 123 -6.05 0.24 -7.15
C HIS A 123 -7.14 1.12 -7.79
N ALA A 124 -8.16 0.49 -8.37
CA ALA A 124 -9.35 1.18 -8.85
C ALA A 124 -10.62 0.30 -8.78
N TYR A 125 -11.79 0.94 -8.67
CA TYR A 125 -13.10 0.30 -8.74
C TYR A 125 -13.56 0.19 -10.21
N GLY A 126 -14.46 -0.76 -10.49
CA GLY A 126 -15.13 -0.94 -11.78
C GLY A 126 -14.32 -1.70 -12.83
N GLY A 127 -14.94 -2.01 -13.96
CA GLY A 127 -14.30 -2.67 -15.11
C GLY A 127 -14.09 -4.19 -14.96
N THR A 128 -14.52 -4.79 -13.85
CA THR A 128 -14.47 -6.24 -13.62
C THR A 128 -15.51 -6.99 -14.45
N GLU A 129 -16.73 -6.46 -14.57
CA GLU A 129 -17.85 -7.13 -15.25
C GLU A 129 -17.71 -7.12 -16.78
N THR A 130 -17.06 -6.08 -17.30
CA THR A 130 -16.97 -5.77 -18.73
C THR A 130 -15.57 -6.03 -19.32
N GLY A 131 -14.60 -6.39 -18.47
CA GLY A 131 -13.27 -6.86 -18.87
C GLY A 131 -12.19 -5.77 -19.00
N GLU A 132 -12.52 -4.51 -18.76
CA GLU A 132 -11.56 -3.40 -18.84
C GLU A 132 -10.47 -3.49 -17.78
N LEU A 133 -10.75 -4.05 -16.59
CA LEU A 133 -9.71 -4.29 -15.58
C LEU A 133 -8.67 -5.29 -16.07
N GLU A 134 -9.11 -6.38 -16.70
CA GLU A 134 -8.20 -7.34 -17.31
C GLU A 134 -7.38 -6.69 -18.43
N GLN A 135 -8.03 -5.88 -19.28
CA GLN A 135 -7.34 -5.13 -20.32
C GLN A 135 -6.32 -4.13 -19.74
N PHE A 136 -6.64 -3.48 -18.62
CA PHE A 136 -5.72 -2.60 -17.90
C PHE A 136 -4.49 -3.38 -17.42
N PHE A 137 -4.69 -4.54 -16.81
CA PHE A 137 -3.59 -5.37 -16.29
C PHE A 137 -2.73 -5.94 -17.42
N LYS A 138 -3.35 -6.35 -18.52
CA LYS A 138 -2.65 -6.75 -19.74
C LYS A 138 -1.78 -5.61 -20.30
N ASN A 139 -2.29 -4.38 -20.30
CA ASN A 139 -1.54 -3.20 -20.75
C ASN A 139 -0.36 -2.91 -19.83
N LEU A 140 -0.54 -2.98 -18.51
CA LEU A 140 0.56 -2.87 -17.55
C LEU A 140 1.64 -3.92 -17.83
N LYS A 141 1.25 -5.19 -17.98
CA LYS A 141 2.21 -6.28 -18.25
C LYS A 141 2.97 -6.09 -19.56
N THR A 142 2.36 -5.42 -20.54
CA THR A 142 2.96 -5.20 -21.86
C THR A 142 3.87 -3.98 -21.91
N HIS A 143 3.56 -2.93 -21.14
CA HIS A 143 4.15 -1.60 -21.33
C HIS A 143 4.86 -1.03 -20.10
N PHE A 144 4.52 -1.47 -18.89
CA PHE A 144 5.19 -1.05 -17.67
C PHE A 144 6.39 -1.95 -17.40
N THR A 145 7.55 -1.35 -17.11
CA THR A 145 8.83 -2.07 -17.00
C THR A 145 9.25 -2.37 -15.57
N GLY A 146 8.66 -1.69 -14.58
CA GLY A 146 8.89 -1.96 -13.17
C GLY A 146 8.01 -3.07 -12.63
N ASP A 147 8.13 -3.33 -11.33
CA ASP A 147 7.24 -4.27 -10.64
C ASP A 147 5.86 -3.63 -10.39
N VAL A 148 4.83 -4.45 -10.25
CA VAL A 148 3.45 -3.98 -10.03
C VAL A 148 2.88 -4.67 -8.81
N ILE A 149 2.29 -3.86 -7.92
CA ILE A 149 1.46 -4.32 -6.80
C ILE A 149 0.03 -3.91 -7.04
N ILE A 150 -0.85 -4.91 -7.04
CA ILE A 150 -2.29 -4.73 -7.00
C ILE A 150 -2.74 -4.90 -5.55
N PHE A 151 -3.61 -4.01 -5.06
CA PHE A 151 -4.30 -4.22 -3.79
C PHE A 151 -5.80 -4.09 -3.98
N ASN A 152 -6.56 -4.97 -3.32
CA ASN A 152 -8.02 -5.01 -3.44
C ASN A 152 -8.71 -3.91 -2.61
N HIS A 153 -10.03 -3.99 -2.45
CA HIS A 153 -10.83 -2.92 -1.84
C HIS A 153 -10.63 -2.83 -0.32
N HIS A 154 -10.65 -1.62 0.24
CA HIS A 154 -10.93 -1.48 1.68
C HIS A 154 -12.40 -1.80 1.97
N LEU A 155 -12.80 -1.72 3.25
CA LEU A 155 -14.20 -1.86 3.64
C LEU A 155 -14.94 -0.55 3.53
N SER A 156 -15.89 -0.48 2.59
CA SER A 156 -16.89 0.58 2.55
C SER A 156 -18.01 0.31 3.55
N TYR A 157 -18.56 1.37 4.14
CA TYR A 157 -19.71 1.28 5.04
C TYR A 157 -20.65 2.49 4.90
N PRO A 158 -21.44 2.59 3.82
CA PRO A 158 -22.47 3.64 3.71
C PRO A 158 -23.58 3.41 4.74
N GLU A 159 -24.24 4.51 5.17
CA GLU A 159 -25.27 4.47 6.22
C GLU A 159 -26.51 3.64 5.86
N ASP A 160 -26.92 3.67 4.58
CA ASP A 160 -28.06 2.87 4.12
C ASP A 160 -27.69 1.38 4.12
N LYS A 161 -28.31 0.62 5.03
CA LYS A 161 -28.02 -0.81 5.24
C LYS A 161 -28.19 -1.67 3.99
N LYS A 162 -29.17 -1.34 3.13
CA LYS A 162 -29.44 -2.10 1.91
C LYS A 162 -28.35 -1.83 0.86
N HIS A 163 -27.94 -0.57 0.72
CA HIS A 163 -26.83 -0.17 -0.13
C HIS A 163 -25.52 -0.75 0.38
N ASN A 164 -25.25 -0.64 1.68
CA ASN A 164 -24.11 -1.24 2.38
C ASN A 164 -23.96 -2.70 2.01
N LYS A 165 -24.99 -3.52 2.26
CA LYS A 165 -24.94 -4.96 1.95
C LYS A 165 -24.60 -5.21 0.48
N LYS A 166 -25.28 -4.52 -0.45
CA LYS A 166 -25.03 -4.70 -1.89
C LYS A 166 -23.61 -4.32 -2.28
N LEU A 167 -23.08 -3.25 -1.69
CA LEU A 167 -21.74 -2.77 -1.96
C LEU A 167 -20.70 -3.74 -1.39
N THR A 168 -20.89 -4.23 -0.15
CA THR A 168 -20.05 -5.26 0.45
C THR A 168 -20.01 -6.52 -0.41
N ASP A 169 -21.17 -7.05 -0.83
CA ASP A 169 -21.25 -8.24 -1.68
C ASP A 169 -20.52 -8.03 -3.02
N LEU A 170 -20.62 -6.83 -3.60
CA LEU A 170 -19.93 -6.47 -4.84
C LEU A 170 -18.41 -6.39 -4.63
N GLU A 171 -17.96 -5.65 -3.62
CA GLU A 171 -16.54 -5.45 -3.33
C GLU A 171 -15.86 -6.75 -2.88
N ASP A 172 -16.55 -7.65 -2.18
CA ASP A 172 -16.03 -8.99 -1.87
C ASP A 172 -15.75 -9.74 -3.17
N LYS A 173 -16.74 -9.76 -4.07
CA LYS A 173 -16.62 -10.44 -5.37
C LYS A 173 -15.50 -9.83 -6.22
N THR A 174 -15.46 -8.51 -6.37
CA THR A 174 -14.46 -7.86 -7.22
C THR A 174 -13.07 -7.90 -6.63
N SER A 175 -12.92 -7.96 -5.30
CA SER A 175 -11.63 -8.20 -4.64
C SER A 175 -11.04 -9.56 -5.02
N ILE A 176 -11.87 -10.60 -5.05
CA ILE A 176 -11.46 -11.95 -5.49
C ILE A 176 -11.06 -11.94 -6.96
N GLU A 177 -11.80 -11.24 -7.82
CA GLU A 177 -11.43 -11.15 -9.25
C GLU A 177 -10.15 -10.33 -9.47
N MET A 178 -9.92 -9.26 -8.69
CA MET A 178 -8.66 -8.51 -8.72
C MET A 178 -7.46 -9.38 -8.35
N GLU A 179 -7.59 -10.21 -7.31
CA GLU A 179 -6.56 -11.18 -6.94
C GLU A 179 -6.26 -12.15 -8.09
N LYS A 180 -7.29 -12.81 -8.63
CA LYS A 180 -7.12 -13.75 -9.75
C LYS A 180 -6.41 -13.11 -10.95
N LEU A 181 -6.76 -11.86 -11.28
CA LEU A 181 -6.12 -11.13 -12.37
C LEU A 181 -4.67 -10.75 -12.03
N ALA A 182 -4.37 -10.31 -10.81
CA ALA A 182 -3.01 -10.03 -10.38
C ALA A 182 -2.12 -11.27 -10.53
N LEU A 183 -2.60 -12.44 -10.09
CA LEU A 183 -1.92 -13.72 -10.25
C LEU A 183 -1.74 -14.09 -11.73
N LYS A 184 -2.79 -13.93 -12.55
CA LYS A 184 -2.74 -14.24 -13.99
C LYS A 184 -1.67 -13.45 -14.73
N TYR A 185 -1.43 -12.20 -14.35
CA TYR A 185 -0.44 -11.33 -14.98
C TYR A 185 0.92 -11.29 -14.27
N ALA A 186 1.10 -12.12 -13.22
CA ALA A 186 2.31 -12.17 -12.41
C ALA A 186 2.64 -10.77 -11.88
N PHE A 187 1.72 -10.28 -11.04
CA PHE A 187 1.85 -9.05 -10.26
C PHE A 187 1.79 -9.39 -8.77
N GLY A 188 2.50 -8.61 -7.97
CA GLY A 188 2.38 -8.65 -6.51
C GLY A 188 0.93 -8.34 -6.10
N PHE A 189 0.45 -9.03 -5.07
CA PHE A 189 -0.91 -8.83 -4.56
C PHE A 189 -0.92 -8.64 -3.04
N ILE A 190 -1.67 -7.64 -2.58
CA ILE A 190 -1.93 -7.37 -1.17
C ILE A 190 -3.45 -7.43 -0.93
N ASP A 191 -3.88 -8.32 -0.02
CA ASP A 191 -5.26 -8.43 0.44
C ASP A 191 -5.59 -7.35 1.48
N LEU A 192 -5.72 -6.11 1.00
CA LEU A 192 -6.12 -4.97 1.83
C LEU A 192 -7.45 -5.24 2.56
N ARG A 193 -8.42 -5.86 1.88
CA ARG A 193 -9.75 -6.11 2.44
C ARG A 193 -9.69 -7.04 3.63
N GLY A 194 -8.98 -8.15 3.52
CA GLY A 194 -8.77 -9.10 4.60
C GLY A 194 -8.02 -8.47 5.77
N GLU A 195 -6.95 -7.72 5.51
CA GLU A 195 -6.20 -7.02 6.56
C GLU A 195 -7.06 -5.96 7.30
N TRP A 196 -7.92 -5.26 6.57
CA TRP A 196 -8.86 -4.31 7.16
C TRP A 196 -9.90 -5.01 8.07
N HIS A 197 -10.41 -6.17 7.64
CA HIS A 197 -11.28 -7.00 8.49
C HIS A 197 -10.56 -7.45 9.76
N LYS A 198 -9.33 -7.96 9.66
CA LYS A 198 -8.53 -8.37 10.82
C LYS A 198 -8.32 -7.21 11.79
N PHE A 199 -8.04 -6.00 11.29
CA PHE A 199 -7.91 -4.82 12.14
C PHE A 199 -9.20 -4.56 12.94
N LEU A 200 -10.37 -4.57 12.29
CA LEU A 200 -11.65 -4.39 12.99
C LEU A 200 -11.97 -5.55 13.95
N ASP A 201 -11.48 -6.75 13.67
CA ASP A 201 -11.65 -7.90 14.56
C ASP A 201 -10.80 -7.80 15.82
N LEU A 202 -9.61 -7.19 15.73
CA LEU A 202 -8.72 -6.93 16.86
C LEU A 202 -9.19 -5.73 17.70
N ASN A 203 -9.87 -4.76 17.08
CA ASN A 203 -10.28 -3.50 17.71
C ASN A 203 -11.81 -3.37 17.67
N LYS A 204 -12.51 -4.20 18.46
CA LYS A 204 -13.99 -4.30 18.44
C LYS A 204 -14.73 -3.03 18.85
N GLU A 205 -14.04 -2.09 19.48
CA GLU A 205 -14.52 -0.74 19.80
C GLU A 205 -14.55 0.20 18.59
N VAL A 206 -13.86 -0.15 17.50
CA VAL A 206 -13.82 0.62 16.26
C VAL A 206 -14.88 0.09 15.30
N ALA A 207 -15.85 0.93 14.94
CA ALA A 207 -16.77 0.62 13.85
C ALA A 207 -16.11 0.93 12.49
N PRO A 208 -16.52 0.25 11.39
CA PRO A 208 -16.02 0.56 10.05
C PRO A 208 -16.11 2.06 9.69
N GLN A 209 -17.19 2.72 10.09
CA GLN A 209 -17.42 4.14 9.84
C GLN A 209 -16.40 5.05 10.53
N ASP A 210 -15.79 4.63 11.64
CA ASP A 210 -14.79 5.41 12.37
C ASP A 210 -13.48 5.56 11.57
N LEU A 211 -13.29 4.76 10.53
CA LEU A 211 -12.16 4.84 9.59
C LEU A 211 -12.54 5.55 8.28
N LEU A 212 -13.80 5.98 8.13
CA LEU A 212 -14.35 6.55 6.91
C LEU A 212 -14.85 7.98 7.17
N ARG A 213 -14.87 8.81 6.13
CA ARG A 213 -15.41 10.16 6.18
C ARG A 213 -16.85 10.24 5.72
N ASP A 214 -17.19 9.46 4.69
CA ASP A 214 -18.49 9.52 4.00
C ASP A 214 -19.05 8.11 3.72
N GLY A 215 -18.59 7.12 4.48
CA GLY A 215 -18.95 5.71 4.30
C GLY A 215 -18.26 5.05 3.11
N ILE A 216 -17.47 5.78 2.31
CA ILE A 216 -16.64 5.23 1.23
C ILE A 216 -15.19 5.65 1.43
N HIS A 217 -14.89 6.94 1.52
CA HIS A 217 -13.52 7.42 1.54
C HIS A 217 -12.90 7.32 2.94
N PRO A 218 -11.69 6.76 3.08
CA PRO A 218 -10.96 6.76 4.34
C PRO A 218 -10.80 8.18 4.89
N ASN A 219 -11.04 8.33 6.20
CA ASN A 219 -10.62 9.51 6.93
C ASN A 219 -9.10 9.42 7.22
N ASP A 220 -8.55 10.26 8.09
CA ASP A 220 -7.10 10.24 8.32
C ASP A 220 -6.61 8.97 9.05
N ASP A 221 -7.38 8.43 9.99
CA ASP A 221 -7.06 7.15 10.66
C ASP A 221 -7.18 5.98 9.66
N GLY A 222 -8.21 5.98 8.81
CA GLY A 222 -8.33 4.98 7.73
C GLY A 222 -7.21 5.06 6.69
N LYS A 223 -6.71 6.25 6.35
CA LYS A 223 -5.53 6.40 5.48
C LYS A 223 -4.27 5.87 6.15
N LEU A 224 -4.10 6.14 7.45
CA LEU A 224 -2.96 5.60 8.20
C LEU A 224 -2.99 4.06 8.20
N LEU A 225 -4.15 3.45 8.41
CA LEU A 225 -4.31 1.99 8.34
C LEU A 225 -3.99 1.46 6.93
N LEU A 226 -4.55 2.09 5.89
CA LEU A 226 -4.26 1.75 4.49
C LEU A 226 -2.75 1.76 4.21
N GLU A 227 -2.09 2.88 4.53
CA GLU A 227 -0.67 3.07 4.29
C GLU A 227 0.19 2.09 5.11
N HIS A 228 -0.20 1.83 6.37
CA HIS A 228 0.46 0.84 7.22
C HIS A 228 0.38 -0.56 6.60
N ILE A 229 -0.81 -1.01 6.18
CA ILE A 229 -0.99 -2.33 5.58
C ILE A 229 -0.12 -2.47 4.32
N LEU A 230 -0.19 -1.49 3.41
CA LEU A 230 0.59 -1.53 2.16
C LEU A 230 2.10 -1.54 2.42
N MET A 231 2.58 -0.68 3.32
CA MET A 231 4.02 -0.55 3.57
C MET A 231 4.59 -1.69 4.38
N THR A 232 3.84 -2.26 5.33
CA THR A 232 4.30 -3.42 6.09
C THR A 232 4.44 -4.65 5.18
N HIS A 233 3.45 -4.92 4.31
CA HIS A 233 3.54 -5.99 3.31
C HIS A 233 4.72 -5.77 2.35
N PHE A 234 4.86 -4.57 1.80
CA PHE A 234 5.96 -4.26 0.87
C PHE A 234 7.33 -4.40 1.55
N THR A 235 7.51 -3.82 2.73
CA THR A 235 8.79 -3.86 3.45
C THR A 235 9.18 -5.28 3.80
N ALA A 236 8.23 -6.07 4.32
CA ALA A 236 8.46 -7.47 4.63
C ALA A 236 8.77 -8.31 3.37
N ALA A 237 8.13 -8.02 2.24
CA ALA A 237 8.45 -8.68 0.97
C ALA A 237 9.89 -8.43 0.53
N ILE A 238 10.37 -7.18 0.61
CA ILE A 238 11.74 -6.80 0.25
C ILE A 238 12.78 -7.34 1.23
N GLN A 239 12.42 -7.54 2.50
CA GLN A 239 13.34 -8.08 3.50
C GLN A 239 13.39 -9.61 3.51
N THR A 240 12.41 -10.27 2.90
CA THR A 240 12.38 -11.73 2.78
C THR A 240 13.29 -12.14 1.63
N SER A 241 14.36 -12.86 1.93
CA SER A 241 15.23 -13.44 0.90
C SER A 241 14.48 -14.56 0.17
N GLU A 242 14.55 -14.58 -1.16
CA GLU A 242 14.25 -15.80 -1.92
C GLU A 242 15.26 -16.88 -1.49
N GLU A 243 14.78 -17.97 -0.88
CA GLU A 243 15.60 -19.16 -0.59
C GLU A 243 16.00 -19.90 -1.87
#